data_AF-A0A9E1Q4P1-F1
#
_entry.id   AF-A0A9E1Q4P1-F1
#
_cell.length_a   1.000
_cell.length_b   1.000
_cell.length_c   1.000
_cell.angle_alpha   90.00
_cell.angle_beta   90.00
_cell.angle_gamma   90.00
#
_symmetry.space_group_name_H-M   'P 1'
#
loop_
_entity.id
_entity.type
_entity.pdbx_description
1 polymer ?
#
loop_
_entity_poly.entity_id
_entity_poly.type
_entity_poly.pdbx_seq_one_letter_code
_entity_poly.pdbx_strand_id
1 'polypeptide(L)'
;GTGTTCIQIPEANCNGGGGTWQGSETYCANGACDTVDCPADVDGNGSVGVGDILTMIEQWGACSGCSGDINDDSVVNVTDLLEVVGGWGPCE
;
A
#
# COMPACT_ATOMS: atom_id res chain seq x y z
N GLY A 1 0.09 3.74 4.01
CA GLY A 1 -0.02 2.53 4.85
C GLY A 1 0.06 1.33 3.93
N THR A 2 0.51 0.17 4.41
CA THR A 2 0.66 -0.99 3.51
C THR A 2 -0.70 -1.67 3.33
N GLY A 3 -1.37 -1.41 2.21
CA GLY A 3 -2.48 -2.23 1.72
C GLY A 3 -2.03 -3.68 1.66
N THR A 4 -2.71 -4.57 2.40
CA THR A 4 -2.32 -5.97 2.51
C THR A 4 -3.30 -6.80 1.70
N THR A 5 -2.99 -7.08 0.43
CA THR A 5 -3.77 -8.02 -0.39
C THR A 5 -3.26 -9.43 -0.15
N CYS A 6 -3.96 -10.19 0.70
CA CYS A 6 -3.61 -11.59 0.89
C CYS A 6 -4.15 -12.42 -0.28
N ILE A 7 -3.26 -13.04 -1.05
CA ILE A 7 -3.65 -13.91 -2.15
C ILE A 7 -4.12 -15.25 -1.55
N GLN A 8 -5.30 -15.73 -1.92
CA GLN A 8 -5.75 -17.07 -1.59
C GLN A 8 -4.96 -18.08 -2.44
N ILE A 9 -3.93 -18.70 -1.85
CA ILE A 9 -3.03 -19.61 -2.57
C ILE A 9 -3.48 -21.06 -2.33
N PRO A 10 -3.65 -21.91 -3.38
CA PRO A 10 -3.98 -23.32 -3.19
C PRO A 10 -2.98 -24.07 -2.29
N GLU A 11 -3.45 -25.10 -1.58
CA GLU A 11 -2.67 -25.90 -0.61
C GLU A 11 -1.26 -26.29 -1.11
N ALA A 12 -1.16 -26.77 -2.35
CA ALA A 12 0.10 -27.22 -2.93
C ALA A 12 1.14 -26.09 -3.00
N ASN A 13 0.70 -24.87 -3.31
CA ASN A 13 1.55 -23.70 -3.42
C ASN A 13 1.87 -23.12 -2.03
N CYS A 14 0.91 -23.16 -1.09
CA CYS A 14 1.12 -22.75 0.31
C CYS A 14 2.19 -23.62 0.98
N ASN A 15 2.07 -24.94 0.86
CA ASN A 15 3.05 -25.88 1.40
C ASN A 15 4.40 -25.79 0.68
N GLY A 16 4.38 -25.56 -0.64
CA GLY A 16 5.59 -25.37 -1.45
C GLY A 16 6.39 -24.11 -1.10
N GLY A 17 5.70 -23.05 -0.67
CA GLY A 17 6.31 -21.79 -0.20
C GLY A 17 6.77 -21.81 1.26
N GLY A 18 6.64 -22.94 1.96
CA GLY A 18 7.01 -23.04 3.38
C GLY A 18 5.99 -22.42 4.35
N GLY A 19 4.79 -22.10 3.86
CA GLY A 19 3.69 -21.65 4.70
C GLY A 19 2.88 -22.82 5.28
N THR A 20 1.94 -22.50 6.16
CA THR A 20 1.02 -23.43 6.82
C THR A 20 -0.38 -23.23 6.27
N TRP A 21 -0.92 -24.26 5.61
CA TRP A 21 -2.28 -24.25 5.07
C TRP A 21 -3.33 -24.31 6.19
N GLN A 22 -4.31 -23.40 6.17
CA GLN A 22 -5.36 -23.32 7.21
C GLN A 22 -6.74 -23.84 6.74
N GLY A 23 -6.87 -24.30 5.50
CA GLY A 23 -8.11 -24.82 4.92
C GLY A 23 -8.60 -24.07 3.68
N SER A 24 -9.66 -24.57 3.05
CA SER A 24 -10.28 -23.91 1.90
C SER A 24 -10.82 -22.52 2.28
N GLU A 25 -10.64 -21.53 1.39
CA GLU A 25 -11.02 -20.11 1.61
C GLU A 25 -10.22 -19.40 2.72
N THR A 26 -9.10 -19.99 3.15
CA THR A 26 -8.19 -19.39 4.13
C THR A 26 -6.87 -18.97 3.48
N TYR A 27 -6.23 -17.94 4.05
CA TYR A 27 -4.91 -17.50 3.63
C TYR A 27 -3.84 -18.44 4.18
N CYS A 28 -2.76 -18.62 3.42
CA CYS A 28 -1.60 -19.39 3.85
C CYS A 28 -0.92 -18.69 5.04
N ALA A 29 -0.84 -19.33 6.22
CA ALA A 29 -0.11 -18.76 7.34
C ALA A 29 1.39 -18.78 7.02
N ASN A 30 2.05 -17.62 7.08
CA ASN A 30 3.41 -17.37 6.59
C ASN A 30 3.59 -17.33 5.07
N GLY A 31 2.51 -17.44 4.27
CA GLY A 31 2.54 -16.85 2.94
C GLY A 31 2.52 -15.35 3.17
N ALA A 32 3.64 -14.67 2.97
CA ALA A 32 3.69 -13.22 3.11
C ALA A 32 2.52 -12.66 2.30
N CYS A 33 1.56 -12.02 2.97
CA CYS A 33 0.73 -11.09 2.24
C CYS A 33 1.73 -10.08 1.72
N ASP A 34 1.90 -10.04 0.39
CA ASP A 34 2.81 -9.09 -0.20
C ASP A 34 2.35 -7.73 0.31
N THR A 35 3.24 -7.05 1.00
CA THR A 35 2.98 -5.66 1.34
C THR A 35 2.95 -4.97 0.00
N VAL A 36 1.76 -4.64 -0.49
CA VAL A 36 1.66 -3.79 -1.68
C VAL A 36 2.27 -2.48 -1.25
N ASP A 37 3.44 -2.20 -1.81
CA ASP A 37 4.06 -0.91 -1.64
C ASP A 37 3.19 0.08 -2.42
N CYS A 38 2.44 0.88 -1.67
CA CYS A 38 1.46 1.82 -2.17
C CYS A 38 1.81 3.20 -1.61
N PRO A 39 2.88 3.84 -2.14
CA PRO A 39 3.35 5.12 -1.62
C PRO A 39 2.27 6.20 -1.64
N ALA A 40 1.34 6.10 -2.60
CA ALA A 40 0.19 6.97 -2.77
C ALA A 40 -0.95 6.77 -1.75
N ASP A 41 -0.95 5.70 -0.95
CA ASP A 41 -1.88 5.48 0.18
C ASP A 41 -1.34 6.22 1.42
N VAL A 42 -1.46 7.55 1.38
CA VAL A 42 -0.94 8.49 2.38
C VAL A 42 -1.65 8.33 3.72
N ASP A 43 -2.95 8.02 3.73
CA ASP A 43 -3.74 7.85 4.95
C ASP A 43 -3.68 6.42 5.54
N GLY A 44 -3.24 5.45 4.74
CA GLY A 44 -3.00 4.07 5.14
C GLY A 44 -4.24 3.20 5.23
N ASN A 45 -5.32 3.57 4.54
CA ASN A 45 -6.56 2.81 4.52
C ASN A 45 -6.54 1.61 3.55
N GLY A 46 -5.49 1.46 2.75
CA GLY A 46 -5.34 0.39 1.77
C GLY A 46 -5.94 0.71 0.38
N SER A 47 -6.25 1.97 0.11
CA SER A 47 -6.74 2.45 -1.19
C SER A 47 -6.40 3.92 -1.38
N VAL A 48 -5.98 4.28 -2.58
CA VAL A 48 -5.67 5.65 -2.99
C VAL A 48 -6.94 6.37 -3.44
N GLY A 49 -7.26 7.47 -2.78
CA GLY A 49 -8.41 8.30 -3.09
C GLY A 49 -8.37 9.70 -2.45
N VAL A 50 -9.56 10.23 -2.17
CA VAL A 50 -9.70 11.60 -1.64
C VAL A 50 -9.14 11.72 -0.22
N GLY A 51 -9.19 10.66 0.57
CA GLY A 51 -8.60 10.62 1.93
C GLY A 51 -7.11 10.95 1.89
N ASP A 52 -6.39 10.31 0.97
CA ASP A 52 -4.95 10.53 0.76
C ASP A 52 -4.63 11.95 0.34
N ILE A 53 -5.41 12.53 -0.57
CA ILE A 53 -5.25 13.94 -0.96
C ILE A 53 -5.43 14.86 0.25
N LEU A 54 -6.44 14.62 1.09
CA LEU A 54 -6.69 15.45 2.26
C LEU A 54 -5.52 15.35 3.26
N THR A 55 -5.03 14.14 3.54
CA THR A 55 -3.86 13.93 4.40
C THR A 55 -2.58 14.52 3.81
N MET A 56 -2.40 14.43 2.50
CA MET A 56 -1.24 15.00 1.79
C MET A 56 -1.25 16.54 1.85
N ILE A 57 -2.42 17.18 1.73
CA ILE A 57 -2.54 18.65 1.82
C ILE A 57 -2.17 19.16 3.22
N GLU A 58 -2.38 18.37 4.29
CA GLU A 58 -1.92 18.73 5.64
C GLU A 58 -0.39 18.79 5.76
N GLN A 59 0.32 18.14 4.82
CA GLN A 59 1.78 18.04 4.78
C GLN A 59 2.41 18.96 3.71
N TRP A 60 1.60 19.78 3.02
CA TRP A 60 2.04 20.56 1.86
C TRP A 60 3.22 21.49 2.15
N GLY A 61 4.23 21.46 1.29
CA GLY A 61 5.46 22.25 1.42
C GLY A 61 6.66 21.41 1.87
N ALA A 62 7.67 22.06 2.43
CA ALA A 62 8.91 21.39 2.83
C ALA A 62 8.64 20.39 3.97
N CYS A 63 9.02 19.14 3.74
CA CYS A 63 8.72 18.03 4.63
C CYS A 63 9.75 16.93 4.43
N SER A 64 10.30 16.35 5.49
CA SER A 64 11.30 15.26 5.36
C SER A 64 10.78 14.02 6.07
N GLY A 65 10.62 12.92 5.32
CA GLY A 65 10.14 11.63 5.83
C GLY A 65 8.66 11.61 6.23
N CYS A 66 7.83 12.44 5.60
CA CYS A 66 6.38 12.38 5.76
C CYS A 66 5.72 11.61 4.62
N SER A 67 4.54 11.06 4.87
CA SER A 67 3.88 10.16 3.92
C SER A 67 3.41 10.82 2.62
N GLY A 68 3.29 12.14 2.59
CA GLY A 68 2.91 12.91 1.41
C GLY A 68 4.09 13.31 0.49
N ASP A 69 5.33 13.09 0.91
CA ASP A 69 6.55 13.29 0.09
C ASP A 69 6.84 11.96 -0.61
N ILE A 70 6.12 11.70 -1.71
CA ILE A 70 6.05 10.39 -2.34
C ILE A 70 7.32 10.11 -3.14
N ASN A 71 7.90 11.16 -3.75
CA ASN A 71 9.10 11.04 -4.57
C ASN A 71 10.41 11.24 -3.77
N ASP A 72 10.32 11.38 -2.44
CA ASP A 72 11.43 11.61 -1.50
C ASP A 72 12.30 12.84 -1.84
N ASP A 73 11.72 13.92 -2.41
CA ASP A 73 12.44 15.15 -2.75
C ASP A 73 12.48 16.20 -1.62
N SER A 74 11.93 15.84 -0.45
CA SER A 74 11.80 16.67 0.74
C SER A 74 10.80 17.83 0.61
N VAL A 75 9.91 17.80 -0.39
CA VAL A 75 8.88 18.83 -0.61
C VAL A 75 7.58 18.19 -1.12
N VAL A 76 6.54 18.18 -0.30
CA VAL A 76 5.18 17.82 -0.74
C VAL A 76 4.63 18.89 -1.67
N ASN A 77 4.49 18.56 -2.94
CA ASN A 77 4.04 19.48 -3.98
C ASN A 77 3.16 18.80 -5.05
N VAL A 78 2.97 19.48 -6.19
CA VAL A 78 2.14 18.97 -7.28
C VAL A 78 2.72 17.69 -7.89
N THR A 79 4.03 17.48 -7.81
CA THR A 79 4.68 16.26 -8.30
C THR A 79 4.18 15.04 -7.52
N ASP A 80 4.13 15.12 -6.19
CA ASP A 80 3.56 14.06 -5.33
C ASP A 80 2.07 13.87 -5.58
N LEU A 81 1.31 14.97 -5.77
CA LEU A 81 -0.10 14.90 -6.11
C LEU A 81 -0.34 14.10 -7.41
N LEU A 82 0.54 14.25 -8.40
CA LEU A 82 0.43 13.49 -9.65
C LEU A 82 0.71 12.00 -9.45
N GLU A 83 1.53 11.63 -8.46
CA GLU A 83 1.71 10.22 -8.07
C GLU A 83 0.46 9.66 -7.40
N VAL A 84 -0.19 10.42 -6.50
CA VAL A 84 -1.49 10.04 -5.91
C VAL A 84 -2.55 9.82 -6.98
N VAL A 85 -2.68 10.74 -7.93
CA VAL A 85 -3.65 10.61 -9.03
C VAL A 85 -3.29 9.46 -9.97
N GLY A 86 -2.00 9.19 -10.17
CA GLY A 86 -1.51 8.07 -10.97
C GLY A 86 -1.82 6.69 -10.36
N GLY A 87 -1.86 6.61 -9.03
CA GLY A 87 -2.13 5.38 -8.26
C GLY A 87 -3.59 5.18 -7.85
N TRP A 88 -4.55 5.94 -8.40
CA TRP A 88 -5.93 5.96 -7.92
C TRP A 88 -6.61 4.59 -7.91
N GLY A 89 -7.23 4.23 -6.79
CA GLY A 89 -7.94 2.96 -6.60
C GLY A 89 -7.34 2.08 -5.51
N PRO A 90 -7.70 0.80 -5.46
CA PRO A 90 -7.15 -0.15 -4.49
C PRO A 90 -5.64 -0.30 -4.65
N CYS A 91 -4.92 -0.51 -3.55
CA CYS A 91 -3.54 -0.97 -3.60
C CYS A 91 -3.54 -2.47 -3.97
N GLU A 92 -2.97 -2.82 -5.13
CA GLU A 92 -2.88 -4.19 -5.68
C GLU A 92 -1.44 -4.62 -5.99
#